data_AF-A0A6J8A3X4-F1
#
_entry.id   AF-A0A6J8A3X4-F1
#
_cell.length_a   1.000
_cell.length_b   1.000
_cell.length_c   1.000
_cell.angle_alpha   90.00
_cell.angle_beta   90.00
_cell.angle_gamma   90.00
#
_symmetry.space_group_name_H-M   'P 1'
#
loop_
_entity.id
_entity.type
_entity.pdbx_description
1 polymer ?
#
loop_
_entity_poly.entity_id
_entity_poly.type
_entity_poly.pdbx_seq_one_letter_code
_entity_poly.pdbx_strand_id
1 'polypeptide(L)'
;MSTAKLVLSVDFLDRTNQKDDANLFIGKEARDFVAKYGDIVDLAKFYTHVRVYYESICSYMAKKFPFGDEVLKDATVADISKRDAFEFSSVDFFLKRFMLLSNLFAEKNSKDDLEMEFIEYQVDKLPEEILSEERLDVLWHLLSQIKDVTTGKSKYGNLASFMLAIIVIFHSNVECERTFSLVTKNKIKYRPNMTTKTLSSLISHKTYMASTGEQAYNCELSQNF
;
A
#
# COMPACT_ATOMS: atom_id res chain seq x y z
N MET A 1 -17.67 -1.12 -3.63
CA MET A 1 -17.54 -1.20 -2.16
C MET A 1 -17.60 -2.66 -1.69
N SER A 2 -16.49 -3.29 -1.29
CA SER A 2 -16.52 -4.42 -0.34
C SER A 2 -15.10 -4.89 -0.04
N THR A 3 -14.56 -4.54 1.14
CA THR A 3 -13.59 -5.36 1.90
C THR A 3 -13.15 -4.70 3.20
N ALA A 4 -13.22 -3.37 3.33
CA ALA A 4 -12.96 -2.70 4.62
C ALA A 4 -14.14 -2.81 5.62
N LYS A 5 -15.33 -3.20 5.14
CA LYS A 5 -16.55 -3.29 5.95
C LYS A 5 -16.67 -4.57 6.80
N LEU A 6 -15.73 -5.52 6.71
CA LEU A 6 -15.81 -6.82 7.40
C LEU A 6 -14.93 -6.93 8.66
N VAL A 7 -13.77 -6.26 8.69
CA VAL A 7 -12.82 -6.42 9.81
C VAL A 7 -13.31 -5.70 11.07
N LEU A 8 -13.91 -4.52 10.91
CA LEU A 8 -14.42 -3.72 12.04
C LEU A 8 -15.86 -4.07 12.43
N SER A 9 -16.60 -4.80 11.59
CA SER A 9 -18.01 -5.12 11.83
C SER A 9 -18.22 -6.40 12.62
N VAL A 10 -17.24 -7.30 12.61
CA VAL A 10 -17.30 -8.55 13.35
C VAL A 10 -16.85 -8.29 14.78
N ASP A 11 -17.70 -8.61 15.74
CA ASP A 11 -17.29 -8.62 17.15
C ASP A 11 -16.39 -9.82 17.39
N PHE A 12 -15.08 -9.61 17.24
CA PHE A 12 -14.07 -10.66 17.43
C PHE A 12 -13.84 -11.00 18.91
N LEU A 13 -14.43 -10.25 19.85
CA LEU A 13 -14.45 -10.57 21.28
C LEU A 13 -15.56 -11.57 21.62
N ASP A 14 -16.59 -11.68 20.77
CA ASP A 14 -17.65 -12.66 20.94
C ASP A 14 -17.16 -14.05 20.52
N ARG A 15 -17.23 -15.00 21.47
CA ARG A 15 -16.87 -16.41 21.26
C ARG A 15 -17.64 -17.07 20.11
N THR A 16 -18.86 -16.63 19.81
CA THR A 16 -19.66 -17.18 18.71
C THR A 16 -19.09 -16.85 17.33
N ASN A 17 -18.33 -15.76 17.23
CA ASN A 17 -17.63 -15.33 16.01
C ASN A 17 -16.21 -15.91 15.90
N GLN A 18 -15.78 -16.69 16.90
CA GLN A 18 -14.44 -17.28 16.95
C GLN A 18 -14.46 -18.74 16.53
N LYS A 19 -13.35 -19.19 15.93
CA LYS A 19 -13.17 -20.60 15.57
C LYS A 19 -13.15 -21.48 16.82
N ASP A 20 -13.64 -22.71 16.65
CA ASP A 20 -13.50 -23.76 17.65
C ASP A 20 -12.05 -24.25 17.78
N ASP A 21 -11.75 -24.93 18.88
CA ASP A 21 -10.40 -25.35 19.27
C ASP A 21 -9.67 -26.13 18.18
N ALA A 22 -10.38 -27.05 17.51
CA ALA A 22 -9.84 -27.86 16.42
C ALA A 22 -9.41 -27.02 15.20
N ASN A 23 -10.07 -25.88 15.00
CA ASN A 23 -9.90 -25.03 13.82
C ASN A 23 -9.08 -23.75 14.11
N LEU A 24 -8.70 -23.52 15.37
CA LEU A 24 -7.78 -22.44 15.73
C LEU A 24 -6.40 -22.70 15.14
N PHE A 25 -5.82 -21.65 14.56
CA PHE A 25 -4.45 -21.72 14.09
C PHE A 25 -3.49 -21.53 15.27
N ILE A 26 -2.76 -22.58 15.61
CA ILE A 26 -1.73 -22.57 16.68
C ILE A 26 -0.33 -22.90 16.15
N GLY A 27 -0.20 -23.14 14.84
CA GLY A 27 1.01 -23.65 14.22
C GLY A 27 1.15 -25.18 14.34
N LYS A 28 1.98 -25.76 13.47
CA LYS A 28 2.17 -27.22 13.38
C LYS A 28 2.79 -27.81 14.65
N GLU A 29 3.87 -27.20 15.15
CA GLU A 29 4.59 -27.70 16.33
C GLU A 29 3.71 -27.72 17.59
N ALA A 30 2.94 -26.65 17.81
CA ALA A 30 2.00 -26.61 18.93
C ALA A 30 0.87 -27.63 18.77
N ARG A 31 0.41 -27.89 17.55
CA ARG A 31 -0.60 -28.92 17.27
C ARG A 31 -0.05 -30.33 17.52
N ASP A 32 1.17 -30.61 17.10
CA ASP A 32 1.85 -31.88 17.34
C ASP A 32 2.07 -32.09 18.86
N PHE A 33 2.40 -31.02 19.60
CA PHE A 33 2.52 -31.05 21.05
C PHE A 33 1.19 -31.34 21.74
N VAL A 34 0.12 -30.64 21.36
CA VAL A 34 -1.24 -30.87 21.90
C VAL A 34 -1.72 -32.29 21.60
N ALA A 35 -1.46 -32.81 20.40
CA ALA A 35 -1.82 -34.18 20.04
C ALA A 35 -1.09 -35.24 20.89
N LYS A 36 0.15 -34.95 21.31
CA LYS A 36 0.99 -35.88 22.07
C LYS A 36 0.78 -35.81 23.58
N TYR A 37 0.47 -34.63 24.12
CA TYR A 37 0.42 -34.37 25.57
C TYR A 37 -0.91 -33.80 26.05
N GLY A 38 -1.94 -33.78 25.20
CA GLY A 38 -3.24 -33.16 25.49
C GLY A 38 -3.93 -33.70 26.73
N ASP A 39 -3.73 -34.97 27.08
CA ASP A 39 -4.33 -35.61 28.26
C ASP A 39 -3.74 -35.10 29.59
N ILE A 40 -2.56 -34.47 29.55
CA ILE A 40 -1.81 -34.00 30.72
C ILE A 40 -1.91 -32.48 30.86
N VAL A 41 -2.25 -31.78 29.77
CA VAL A 41 -2.27 -30.32 29.70
C VAL A 41 -3.71 -29.82 29.86
N ASP A 42 -3.87 -28.69 30.55
CA ASP A 42 -5.15 -27.97 30.59
C ASP A 42 -5.41 -27.31 29.21
N LEU A 43 -6.02 -28.07 28.31
CA LEU A 43 -6.34 -27.61 26.96
C LEU A 43 -7.34 -26.46 26.96
N ALA A 44 -8.30 -26.45 27.89
CA ALA A 44 -9.30 -25.39 28.00
C ALA A 44 -8.62 -24.04 28.29
N LYS A 45 -7.67 -24.01 29.23
CA LYS A 45 -6.88 -22.81 29.54
C LYS A 45 -5.95 -22.42 28.40
N PHE A 46 -5.30 -23.39 27.74
CA PHE A 46 -4.45 -23.13 26.58
C PHE A 46 -5.23 -22.43 25.46
N TYR A 47 -6.36 -23.01 25.03
CA TYR A 47 -7.17 -22.44 23.95
C TYR A 47 -7.84 -21.12 24.33
N THR A 48 -8.14 -20.90 25.62
CA THR A 48 -8.57 -19.58 26.12
C THR A 48 -7.47 -18.53 25.89
N HIS A 49 -6.22 -18.82 26.26
CA HIS A 49 -5.11 -17.89 26.04
C HIS A 49 -4.81 -17.64 24.56
N VAL A 50 -4.93 -18.66 23.71
CA VAL A 50 -4.80 -18.51 22.25
C VAL A 50 -5.84 -17.52 21.72
N ARG A 51 -7.09 -17.60 22.18
CA ARG A 51 -8.14 -16.63 21.80
C ARG A 51 -7.82 -15.23 22.27
N VAL A 52 -7.45 -15.06 23.55
CA VAL A 52 -7.05 -13.75 24.11
C VAL A 52 -5.90 -13.13 23.32
N TYR A 53 -4.94 -13.93 22.84
CA TYR A 53 -3.87 -13.47 21.96
C TYR A 53 -4.42 -12.92 20.64
N TYR A 54 -5.30 -13.67 19.95
CA TYR A 54 -5.93 -13.20 18.71
C TYR A 54 -6.83 -11.98 18.92
N GLU A 55 -7.62 -11.95 19.98
CA GLU A 55 -8.44 -10.79 20.39
C GLU A 55 -7.57 -9.53 20.58
N SER A 56 -6.41 -9.69 21.22
CA SER A 56 -5.46 -8.60 21.45
C SER A 56 -4.88 -8.08 20.14
N ILE A 57 -4.52 -8.97 19.20
CA ILE A 57 -4.01 -8.59 17.88
C ILE A 57 -5.09 -7.92 17.04
N CYS A 58 -6.30 -8.48 16.99
CA CYS A 58 -7.43 -7.89 16.28
C CYS A 58 -7.78 -6.51 16.84
N SER A 59 -7.79 -6.35 18.16
CA SER A 59 -7.97 -5.05 18.83
C SER A 59 -6.89 -4.05 18.43
N TYR A 60 -5.63 -4.49 18.42
CA TYR A 60 -4.51 -3.64 18.02
C TYR A 60 -4.62 -3.21 16.57
N MET A 61 -4.90 -4.14 15.65
CA MET A 61 -5.09 -3.84 14.22
C MET A 61 -6.27 -2.88 14.04
N ALA A 62 -7.43 -3.16 14.63
CA ALA A 62 -8.61 -2.30 14.55
C ALA A 62 -8.31 -0.86 15.02
N LYS A 63 -7.46 -0.71 16.03
CA LYS A 63 -7.05 0.60 16.57
C LYS A 63 -5.96 1.30 15.75
N LYS A 64 -5.05 0.56 15.13
CA LYS A 64 -3.84 1.10 14.51
C LYS A 64 -3.91 1.20 12.99
N PHE A 65 -4.69 0.36 12.35
CA PHE A 65 -4.78 0.33 10.91
C PHE A 65 -5.83 1.33 10.44
N PRO A 66 -5.57 2.03 9.33
CA PRO A 66 -6.45 3.05 8.76
C PRO A 66 -7.67 2.45 8.03
N PHE A 67 -8.39 1.50 8.64
CA PHE A 67 -9.50 0.77 8.00
C PHE A 67 -10.67 1.66 7.52
N GLY A 68 -10.77 2.89 8.04
CA GLY A 68 -11.78 3.88 7.65
C GLY A 68 -11.18 5.19 7.15
N ASP A 69 -9.90 5.21 6.78
CA ASP A 69 -9.24 6.43 6.31
C ASP A 69 -9.80 6.84 4.94
N GLU A 70 -10.25 8.09 4.85
CA GLU A 70 -10.87 8.66 3.65
C GLU A 70 -9.89 8.67 2.47
N VAL A 71 -8.59 8.92 2.72
CA VAL A 71 -7.58 8.91 1.66
C VAL A 71 -7.47 7.51 1.05
N LEU A 72 -7.45 6.46 1.87
CA LEU A 72 -7.39 5.09 1.35
C LEU A 72 -8.68 4.67 0.65
N LYS A 73 -9.82 5.14 1.15
CA LYS A 73 -11.11 4.88 0.51
C LYS A 73 -11.17 5.55 -0.86
N ASP A 74 -10.86 6.84 -0.95
CA ASP A 74 -10.90 7.57 -2.23
C ASP A 74 -9.76 7.16 -3.17
N ALA A 75 -8.61 6.69 -2.67
CA ALA A 75 -7.51 6.19 -3.50
C ALA A 75 -7.92 5.01 -4.40
N THR A 76 -8.99 4.29 -4.02
CA THR A 76 -9.54 3.22 -4.86
C THR A 76 -10.15 3.71 -6.18
N VAL A 77 -10.27 5.03 -6.39
CA VAL A 77 -10.57 5.63 -7.70
C VAL A 77 -9.51 5.28 -8.77
N ALA A 78 -8.27 4.99 -8.36
CA ALA A 78 -7.21 4.54 -9.25
C ALA A 78 -7.36 3.07 -9.68
N ASP A 79 -8.32 2.34 -9.13
CA ASP A 79 -8.62 0.96 -9.54
C ASP A 79 -9.54 0.95 -10.75
N ILE A 80 -8.96 0.61 -11.91
CA ILE A 80 -9.67 0.58 -13.20
C ILE A 80 -10.87 -0.37 -13.18
N SER A 81 -10.78 -1.49 -12.45
CA SER A 81 -11.88 -2.46 -12.35
C SER A 81 -13.13 -1.87 -11.67
N LYS A 82 -12.97 -0.78 -10.94
CA LYS A 82 -14.04 -0.08 -10.22
C LYS A 82 -14.37 1.28 -10.81
N ARG A 83 -13.90 1.59 -12.02
CA ARG A 83 -14.05 2.93 -12.63
C ARG A 83 -15.49 3.46 -12.64
N ASP A 84 -16.49 2.60 -12.82
CA ASP A 84 -17.90 2.99 -12.89
C ASP A 84 -18.53 3.24 -11.50
N ALA A 85 -17.81 2.91 -10.42
CA ALA A 85 -18.29 3.03 -9.05
C ALA A 85 -17.85 4.32 -8.34
N PHE A 86 -17.05 5.16 -9.01
CA PHE A 86 -16.53 6.40 -8.45
C PHE A 86 -17.03 7.62 -9.20
N GLU A 87 -17.19 8.71 -8.47
CA GLU A 87 -17.48 10.03 -9.03
C GLU A 87 -16.21 10.87 -9.05
N PHE A 88 -16.23 11.95 -9.83
CA PHE A 88 -15.14 12.92 -9.85
C PHE A 88 -14.87 13.57 -8.48
N SER A 89 -15.81 13.49 -7.54
CA SER A 89 -15.64 13.94 -6.16
C SER A 89 -14.43 13.29 -5.46
N SER A 90 -14.09 12.03 -5.78
CA SER A 90 -12.89 11.38 -5.26
C SER A 90 -11.60 12.02 -5.82
N VAL A 91 -11.59 12.40 -7.10
CA VAL A 91 -10.46 13.14 -7.72
C VAL A 91 -10.33 14.53 -7.09
N ASP A 92 -11.45 15.24 -6.92
CA ASP A 92 -11.49 16.55 -6.30
C ASP A 92 -11.06 16.53 -4.82
N PHE A 93 -11.34 15.45 -4.10
CA PHE A 93 -10.82 15.23 -2.75
C PHE A 93 -9.29 15.28 -2.72
N PHE A 94 -8.61 14.57 -3.63
CA PHE A 94 -7.14 14.56 -3.68
C PHE A 94 -6.55 15.92 -4.09
N LEU A 95 -7.18 16.61 -5.05
CA LEU A 95 -6.78 17.97 -5.45
C LEU A 95 -6.85 18.94 -4.26
N LYS A 96 -7.92 18.87 -3.45
CA LYS A 96 -8.09 19.72 -2.26
C LYS A 96 -7.16 19.32 -1.10
N ARG A 97 -6.93 18.02 -0.93
CA ARG A 97 -6.19 17.46 0.20
C ARG A 97 -4.68 17.62 0.06
N PHE A 98 -4.15 17.50 -1.16
CA PHE A 98 -2.71 17.49 -1.42
C PHE A 98 -2.29 18.69 -2.27
N MET A 99 -1.68 19.68 -1.64
CA MET A 99 -1.19 20.90 -2.32
C MET A 99 -0.25 20.60 -3.49
N LEU A 100 0.55 19.53 -3.42
CA LEU A 100 1.42 19.12 -4.51
C LEU A 100 0.63 18.73 -5.76
N LEU A 101 -0.46 17.98 -5.61
CA LEU A 101 -1.35 17.64 -6.71
C LEU A 101 -2.04 18.91 -7.23
N SER A 102 -2.56 19.74 -6.34
CA SER A 102 -3.16 21.01 -6.75
C SER A 102 -2.20 21.89 -7.56
N ASN A 103 -0.91 21.93 -7.18
CA ASN A 103 0.11 22.72 -7.87
C ASN A 103 0.51 22.11 -9.22
N LEU A 104 0.58 20.78 -9.30
CA LEU A 104 0.86 20.07 -10.56
C LEU A 104 -0.23 20.30 -11.60
N PHE A 105 -1.48 20.45 -11.17
CA PHE A 105 -2.65 20.66 -12.03
C PHE A 105 -3.24 22.07 -11.87
N ALA A 106 -2.43 23.06 -11.47
CA ALA A 106 -2.88 24.43 -11.20
C ALA A 106 -3.16 25.26 -12.45
N GLU A 107 -2.81 24.76 -13.63
CA GLU A 107 -3.06 25.48 -14.89
C GLU A 107 -4.58 25.62 -15.13
N LYS A 108 -4.96 26.78 -15.69
CA LYS A 108 -6.35 27.27 -15.70
C LYS A 108 -7.37 26.36 -16.40
N ASN A 109 -6.92 25.38 -17.19
CA ASN A 109 -7.75 24.39 -17.87
C ASN A 109 -7.48 22.95 -17.40
N SER A 110 -6.44 22.71 -16.60
CA SER A 110 -5.99 21.37 -16.27
C SER A 110 -7.01 20.58 -15.43
N LYS A 111 -7.79 21.28 -14.59
CA LYS A 111 -8.86 20.64 -13.82
C LYS A 111 -10.08 20.29 -14.67
N ASP A 112 -10.50 21.20 -15.55
CA ASP A 112 -11.63 20.97 -16.45
C ASP A 112 -11.28 19.86 -17.47
N ASP A 113 -10.05 19.88 -17.98
CA ASP A 113 -9.50 18.82 -18.84
C ASP A 113 -9.47 17.48 -18.10
N LEU A 114 -9.05 17.46 -16.83
CA LEU A 114 -9.04 16.25 -15.99
C LEU A 114 -10.45 15.69 -15.77
N GLU A 115 -11.45 16.55 -15.55
CA GLU A 115 -12.84 16.15 -15.39
C GLU A 115 -13.42 15.57 -16.69
N MET A 116 -13.13 16.21 -17.83
CA MET A 116 -13.51 15.71 -19.15
C MET A 116 -12.87 14.35 -19.45
N GLU A 117 -11.56 14.21 -19.22
CA GLU A 117 -10.84 12.94 -19.39
C GLU A 117 -11.42 11.84 -18.50
N PHE A 118 -11.84 12.17 -17.27
CA PHE A 118 -12.47 11.23 -16.34
C PHE A 118 -13.81 10.73 -16.86
N ILE A 119 -14.66 11.64 -17.37
CA ILE A 119 -15.97 11.29 -17.94
C ILE A 119 -15.79 10.37 -19.16
N GLU A 120 -14.88 10.72 -20.08
CA GLU A 120 -14.59 9.90 -21.26
C GLU A 120 -14.10 8.50 -20.86
N TYR A 121 -13.15 8.45 -19.93
CA TYR A 121 -12.58 7.21 -19.41
C TYR A 121 -13.63 6.24 -18.82
N GLN A 122 -14.67 6.74 -18.17
CA GLN A 122 -15.75 5.90 -17.63
C GLN A 122 -16.62 5.29 -18.74
N VAL A 123 -16.88 6.04 -19.80
CA VAL A 123 -17.76 5.60 -20.90
C VAL A 123 -17.03 4.73 -21.92
N ASP A 124 -15.74 4.95 -22.11
CA ASP A 124 -14.96 4.28 -23.15
C ASP A 124 -14.78 2.77 -22.88
N LYS A 125 -14.75 2.00 -23.96
CA LYS A 125 -14.33 0.59 -23.91
C LYS A 125 -12.81 0.53 -24.00
N LEU A 126 -12.18 0.13 -22.90
CA LEU A 126 -10.73 0.00 -22.83
C LEU A 126 -10.26 -1.29 -23.55
N PRO A 127 -9.07 -1.28 -24.15
CA PRO A 127 -8.46 -2.49 -24.73
C PRO A 127 -8.32 -3.62 -23.71
N GLU A 128 -8.58 -4.86 -24.13
CA GLU A 128 -8.46 -6.05 -23.26
C GLU A 128 -7.02 -6.26 -22.77
N GLU A 129 -6.03 -5.86 -23.56
CA GLU A 129 -4.61 -5.94 -23.20
C GLU A 129 -4.31 -5.12 -21.94
N ILE A 130 -4.95 -3.96 -21.82
CA ILE A 130 -4.83 -3.13 -20.61
C ILE A 130 -5.55 -3.85 -19.47
N LEU A 131 -6.81 -4.28 -19.65
CA LEU A 131 -7.59 -4.91 -18.57
C LEU A 131 -6.97 -6.22 -18.03
N SER A 132 -6.07 -6.85 -18.78
CA SER A 132 -5.37 -8.08 -18.37
C SER A 132 -4.19 -7.86 -17.42
N GLU A 133 -3.69 -6.63 -17.26
CA GLU A 133 -2.55 -6.32 -16.40
C GLU A 133 -2.99 -6.15 -14.93
N GLU A 134 -2.24 -6.73 -14.00
CA GLU A 134 -2.56 -6.67 -12.56
C GLU A 134 -1.97 -5.43 -11.89
N ARG A 135 -0.85 -4.91 -12.42
CA ARG A 135 -0.14 -3.77 -11.84
C ARG A 135 -0.79 -2.44 -12.22
N LEU A 136 -1.39 -1.77 -11.23
CA LEU A 136 -2.02 -0.46 -11.40
C LEU A 136 -1.10 0.61 -12.02
N ASP A 137 0.19 0.62 -11.66
CA ASP A 137 1.13 1.58 -12.22
C ASP A 137 1.40 1.34 -13.72
N VAL A 138 1.50 0.07 -14.13
CA VAL A 138 1.66 -0.30 -15.55
C VAL A 138 0.38 -0.01 -16.32
N LEU A 139 -0.78 -0.31 -15.74
CA LEU A 139 -2.10 -0.03 -16.30
C LEU A 139 -2.28 1.45 -16.67
N TRP A 140 -2.05 2.35 -15.70
CA TRP A 140 -2.17 3.79 -15.95
C TRP A 140 -1.11 4.29 -16.91
N HIS A 141 0.08 3.70 -16.90
CA HIS A 141 1.09 3.98 -17.92
C HIS A 141 0.60 3.59 -19.33
N LEU A 142 0.01 2.42 -19.52
CA LEU A 142 -0.54 2.01 -20.82
C LEU A 142 -1.69 2.92 -21.27
N LEU A 143 -2.58 3.32 -20.35
CA LEU A 143 -3.64 4.29 -20.63
C LEU A 143 -3.08 5.65 -21.10
N SER A 144 -1.98 6.11 -20.52
CA SER A 144 -1.31 7.35 -20.94
C SER A 144 -0.76 7.30 -22.38
N GLN A 145 -0.59 6.09 -22.95
CA GLN A 145 -0.12 5.93 -24.33
C GLN A 145 -1.26 5.93 -25.35
N ILE A 146 -2.52 5.85 -24.91
CA ILE A 146 -3.68 5.93 -25.81
C ILE A 146 -3.76 7.34 -26.38
N LYS A 147 -3.76 7.43 -27.71
CA LYS A 147 -3.90 8.70 -28.43
C LYS A 147 -5.32 8.86 -28.96
N ASP A 148 -5.82 10.08 -28.88
CA ASP A 148 -7.03 10.46 -29.61
C ASP A 148 -6.73 10.44 -31.11
N VAL A 149 -7.57 9.74 -31.86
CA VAL A 149 -7.47 9.55 -33.31
C VAL A 149 -7.55 10.88 -34.06
N THR A 150 -8.27 11.86 -33.50
CA THR A 150 -8.53 13.14 -34.16
C THR A 150 -7.42 14.15 -33.93
N THR A 151 -6.93 14.25 -32.70
CA THR A 151 -5.94 15.27 -32.30
C THR A 151 -4.50 14.74 -32.25
N GLY A 152 -4.31 13.41 -32.22
CA GLY A 152 -3.02 12.76 -32.07
C GLY A 152 -2.36 12.96 -30.69
N LYS A 153 -3.06 13.64 -29.77
CA LYS A 153 -2.62 13.86 -28.39
C LYS A 153 -3.00 12.68 -27.50
N SER A 154 -2.33 12.57 -26.34
CA SER A 154 -2.71 11.60 -25.31
C SER A 154 -4.15 11.85 -24.88
N LYS A 155 -5.00 10.82 -24.97
CA LYS A 155 -6.43 10.92 -24.64
C LYS A 155 -6.64 11.06 -23.13
N TYR A 156 -5.85 10.37 -22.32
CA TYR A 156 -5.97 10.36 -20.85
C TYR A 156 -4.68 10.84 -20.16
N GLY A 157 -4.01 11.83 -20.75
CA GLY A 157 -2.66 12.23 -20.31
C GLY A 157 -2.65 12.82 -18.89
N ASN A 158 -3.60 13.71 -18.60
CA ASN A 158 -3.72 14.35 -17.29
C ASN A 158 -4.22 13.35 -16.26
N LEU A 159 -5.24 12.57 -16.63
CA LEU A 159 -5.85 11.57 -15.77
C LEU A 159 -4.86 10.47 -15.37
N ALA A 160 -4.11 9.92 -16.32
CA ALA A 160 -3.11 8.89 -16.01
C ALA A 160 -2.01 9.43 -15.09
N SER A 161 -1.53 10.65 -15.35
CA SER A 161 -0.54 11.31 -14.49
C SER A 161 -1.07 11.52 -13.07
N PHE A 162 -2.34 11.93 -12.95
CA PHE A 162 -3.00 12.13 -11.66
C PHE A 162 -3.15 10.83 -10.87
N MET A 163 -3.60 9.76 -11.53
CA MET A 163 -3.80 8.46 -10.90
C MET A 163 -2.48 7.81 -10.48
N LEU A 164 -1.43 7.94 -11.29
CA LEU A 164 -0.08 7.54 -10.91
C LEU A 164 0.41 8.31 -9.67
N ALA A 165 0.12 9.61 -9.58
CA ALA A 165 0.48 10.41 -8.43
C ALA A 165 -0.26 9.95 -7.15
N ILE A 166 -1.54 9.54 -7.26
CA ILE A 166 -2.28 8.93 -6.14
C ILE A 166 -1.64 7.61 -5.69
N ILE A 167 -1.27 6.74 -6.64
CA ILE A 167 -0.68 5.41 -6.33
C ILE A 167 0.65 5.52 -5.58
N VAL A 168 1.40 6.61 -5.80
CA VAL A 168 2.69 6.86 -5.13
C VAL A 168 2.51 7.45 -3.71
N ILE A 169 1.30 7.85 -3.31
CA ILE A 169 1.06 8.34 -1.95
C ILE A 169 1.29 7.20 -0.95
N PHE A 170 2.30 7.37 -0.10
CA PHE A 170 2.62 6.41 0.94
C PHE A 170 1.46 6.29 1.95
N HIS A 171 0.89 5.09 2.05
CA HIS A 171 -0.20 4.76 2.97
C HIS A 171 0.30 4.28 4.35
N SER A 172 1.61 4.17 4.54
CA SER A 172 2.20 3.82 5.84
C SER A 172 3.61 4.38 6.02
N ASN A 173 4.00 4.56 7.28
CA ASN A 173 5.35 4.99 7.64
C ASN A 173 6.36 3.83 7.68
N VAL A 174 5.99 2.62 7.24
CA VAL A 174 6.81 1.40 7.44
C VAL A 174 8.18 1.51 6.77
N GLU A 175 8.26 2.12 5.59
CA GLU A 175 9.55 2.31 4.91
C GLU A 175 10.44 3.33 5.63
N CYS A 176 9.83 4.40 6.16
CA CYS A 176 10.51 5.36 7.03
C CYS A 176 11.01 4.67 8.30
N GLU A 177 10.19 3.84 8.96
CA GLU A 177 10.58 3.08 10.15
C GLU A 177 11.71 2.08 9.87
N ARG A 178 11.69 1.41 8.71
CA ARG A 178 12.77 0.54 8.25
C ARG A 178 14.06 1.33 8.08
N THR A 179 13.98 2.52 7.47
CA THR A 179 15.12 3.43 7.30
C THR A 179 15.64 3.93 8.65
N PHE A 180 14.76 4.34 9.56
CA PHE A 180 15.14 4.77 10.92
C PHE A 180 15.74 3.63 11.75
N SER A 181 15.28 2.40 11.56
CA SER A 181 15.89 1.22 12.18
C SER A 181 17.32 0.99 11.67
N LEU A 182 17.57 1.20 10.37
CA LEU A 182 18.92 1.15 9.80
C LEU A 182 19.81 2.28 10.35
N VAL A 183 19.28 3.50 10.43
CA VAL A 183 19.97 4.65 11.05
C VAL A 183 20.36 4.29 12.48
N THR A 184 19.40 3.85 13.29
CA THR A 184 19.58 3.50 14.71
C THR A 184 20.64 2.42 14.89
N LYS A 185 20.60 1.34 14.09
CA LYS A 185 21.63 0.28 14.12
C LYS A 185 23.03 0.84 13.82
N ASN A 186 23.17 1.69 12.80
CA ASN A 186 24.47 2.21 12.39
C ASN A 186 25.01 3.28 13.36
N LYS A 187 24.16 4.20 13.82
CA LYS A 187 24.52 5.30 14.72
C LYS A 187 24.67 4.89 16.19
N ILE A 188 24.01 3.84 16.66
CA ILE A 188 24.00 3.49 18.09
C ILE A 188 24.72 2.18 18.36
N LYS A 189 24.52 1.13 17.54
CA LYS A 189 25.00 -0.23 17.86
C LYS A 189 26.37 -0.58 17.28
N TYR A 190 26.68 -0.12 16.06
CA TYR A 190 27.89 -0.56 15.35
C TYR A 190 28.94 0.54 15.15
N ARG A 191 28.53 1.79 14.88
CA ARG A 191 29.47 2.89 14.54
C ARG A 191 29.00 4.26 15.10
N PRO A 192 29.12 4.47 16.41
CA PRO A 192 28.65 5.70 17.07
C PRO A 192 29.33 6.99 16.57
N ASN A 193 30.56 6.89 16.07
CA ASN A 193 31.35 8.02 15.58
C ASN A 193 31.10 8.38 14.10
N MET A 194 30.16 7.70 13.42
CA MET A 194 29.87 8.02 12.03
C MET A 194 29.12 9.36 11.91
N THR A 195 29.64 10.24 11.05
CA THR A 195 28.99 11.53 10.80
C THR A 195 27.65 11.34 10.11
N THR A 196 26.73 12.27 10.35
CA THR A 196 25.39 12.23 9.73
C THR A 196 25.46 12.34 8.21
N LYS A 197 26.46 13.07 7.68
CA LYS A 197 26.70 13.20 6.23
C LYS A 197 27.08 11.85 5.62
N THR A 198 28.06 11.17 6.19
CA THR A 198 28.48 9.83 5.72
C THR A 198 27.36 8.80 5.83
N LEU A 199 26.59 8.83 6.93
CA LEU A 199 25.45 7.93 7.10
C LEU A 199 24.36 8.18 6.06
N SER A 200 24.04 9.45 5.77
CA SER A 200 23.07 9.82 4.74
C SER A 200 23.51 9.30 3.37
N SER A 201 24.74 9.58 2.95
CA SER A 201 25.29 9.08 1.68
C SER A 201 25.26 7.55 1.58
N LEU A 202 25.60 6.85 2.67
CA LEU A 202 25.61 5.39 2.69
C LEU A 202 24.19 4.80 2.61
N ILE A 203 23.21 5.41 3.29
CA ILE A 203 21.81 4.98 3.17
C ILE A 203 21.29 5.26 1.77
N SER A 204 21.50 6.46 1.22
CA SER A 204 21.07 6.81 -0.14
C SER A 204 21.66 5.86 -1.17
N HIS A 205 22.95 5.56 -1.09
CA HIS A 205 23.60 4.61 -1.98
C HIS A 205 23.01 3.20 -1.83
N LYS A 206 22.77 2.75 -0.59
CA LYS A 206 22.15 1.45 -0.33
C LYS A 206 20.72 1.37 -0.90
N THR A 207 19.92 2.42 -0.74
CA THR A 207 18.55 2.49 -1.28
C THR A 207 18.58 2.49 -2.80
N TYR A 208 19.51 3.23 -3.42
CA TYR A 208 19.71 3.24 -4.86
C TYR A 208 20.05 1.84 -5.41
N MET A 209 21.02 1.15 -4.80
CA MET A 209 21.37 -0.23 -5.15
C MET A 209 20.18 -1.20 -5.01
N ALA A 210 19.39 -1.05 -3.94
CA ALA A 210 18.19 -1.86 -3.78
C ALA A 210 17.14 -1.60 -4.87
N SER A 211 17.03 -0.36 -5.37
CA SER A 211 16.08 -0.01 -6.44
C SER A 211 16.50 -0.54 -7.82
N THR A 212 17.81 -0.71 -8.06
CA THR A 212 18.34 -1.27 -9.31
C THR A 212 18.40 -2.80 -9.32
N GLY A 213 18.11 -3.45 -8.19
CA GLY A 213 18.21 -4.90 -8.03
C GLY A 213 19.65 -5.41 -7.90
N GLU A 214 20.63 -4.50 -7.85
CA GLU A 214 22.04 -4.85 -7.74
C GLU A 214 22.48 -4.96 -6.27
N GLN A 215 23.30 -5.97 -5.99
CA GLN A 215 23.87 -6.13 -4.67
C GLN A 215 25.10 -5.24 -4.51
N ALA A 216 25.18 -4.48 -3.42
CA ALA A 216 26.18 -3.43 -3.22
C ALA A 216 27.65 -3.89 -3.30
N TYR A 217 27.95 -5.19 -3.20
CA TYR A 217 29.31 -5.71 -3.37
C TYR A 217 29.71 -5.94 -4.83
N ASN A 218 28.77 -5.87 -5.78
CA ASN A 218 29.03 -5.92 -7.22
C ASN A 218 29.32 -4.54 -7.81
N CYS A 219 29.20 -3.47 -7.01
CA CYS A 219 29.42 -2.11 -7.46
C CYS A 219 30.92 -1.81 -7.53
N GLU A 220 31.47 -1.66 -8.73
CA GLU A 220 32.80 -1.09 -8.93
C GLU A 220 32.74 0.41 -8.58
N LEU A 221 33.40 0.80 -7.48
CA LEU A 221 33.55 2.21 -7.14
C LEU A 221 34.46 2.86 -8.17
N SER A 222 33.88 3.62 -9.12
CA SER A 222 34.68 4.39 -10.06
C SER A 222 35.50 5.43 -9.29
N GLN A 223 36.82 5.35 -9.40
CA GLN A 223 37.78 6.25 -8.73
C GLN A 223 37.87 7.62 -9.44
N ASN A 224 36.75 8.20 -9.86
CA ASN A 224 36.75 9.55 -10.42
C ASN A 224 36.25 10.53 -9.35
N PHE A 225 37.21 11.02 -8.56
CA PHE A 225 37.07 12.24 -7.77
C PHE A 225 37.46 13.45 -8.61
#